data_AF-A0A502F4F5-F1
#
_entry.id   AF-A0A502F4F5-F1
#
_cell.length_a   1.000
_cell.length_b   1.000
_cell.length_c   1.000
_cell.angle_alpha   90.00
_cell.angle_beta   90.00
_cell.angle_gamma   90.00
#
_symmetry.space_group_name_H-M   'P 1'
#
loop_
_entity.id
_entity.type
_entity.pdbx_description
1 polymer ?
#
loop_
_entity_poly.entity_id
_entity_poly.type
_entity_poly.pdbx_seq_one_letter_code
_entity_poly.pdbx_strand_id
1 'polypeptide(L)'
;MKKVVIISLSLNILLLGTIIFMYNNYFPNKKDIVKKEIIVRKEIKDNDSIIDKTDPIYVYRSQKFSCDTNAGSSIGYSLCSMEKLRFIDNLLNGVVKHRLKEFDEYIKRNKEGVLKAKGNSYFVNCLRINIASKENFVRSQKVWEEMRVLNSEEIHLGCDGGSACGGITNDGEIKYVLERIEKIKVGGPCF
;
A
#
# COMPACT_ATOMS: atom_id res chain seq x y z
N MET A 1 57.16 -17.35 -6.23
CA MET A 1 56.22 -17.60 -5.11
C MET A 1 55.93 -16.34 -4.28
N LYS A 2 56.91 -15.63 -3.70
CA LYS A 2 56.65 -14.45 -2.84
C LYS A 2 55.77 -13.35 -3.47
N LYS A 3 55.97 -13.03 -4.77
CA LYS A 3 55.18 -12.01 -5.49
C LYS A 3 53.71 -12.40 -5.69
N VAL A 4 53.41 -13.69 -5.90
CA VAL A 4 52.05 -14.19 -6.12
C VAL A 4 51.24 -14.17 -4.81
N VAL A 5 51.91 -14.48 -3.70
CA VAL A 5 51.30 -14.41 -2.36
C VAL A 5 50.95 -12.96 -2.00
N ILE A 6 51.83 -12.00 -2.31
CA ILE A 6 51.58 -10.57 -2.06
C ILE A 6 50.37 -10.08 -2.89
N ILE A 7 50.31 -10.42 -4.17
CA ILE A 7 49.19 -10.02 -5.05
C ILE A 7 47.87 -10.62 -4.55
N SER A 8 47.86 -11.89 -4.15
CA SER A 8 46.67 -12.54 -3.57
C SER A 8 46.23 -11.89 -2.26
N LEU A 9 47.17 -11.50 -1.40
CA LEU A 9 46.87 -10.81 -0.14
C LEU A 9 46.26 -9.43 -0.41
N SER A 10 46.84 -8.67 -1.35
CA SER A 10 46.33 -7.35 -1.75
C SER A 10 44.93 -7.44 -2.35
N LEU A 11 44.65 -8.46 -3.18
CA LEU A 11 43.32 -8.66 -3.77
C LEU A 11 42.27 -8.98 -2.71
N ASN A 12 42.60 -9.82 -1.73
CA ASN A 12 41.70 -10.17 -0.64
C ASN A 12 41.39 -8.97 0.27
N ILE A 13 42.38 -8.12 0.54
CA ILE A 13 42.17 -6.87 1.32
C ILE A 13 41.24 -5.92 0.55
N LEU A 14 41.43 -5.81 -0.76
CA LEU A 14 40.59 -4.95 -1.61
C LEU A 14 39.14 -5.45 -1.64
N LEU A 15 38.94 -6.77 -1.76
CA LEU A 15 37.64 -7.44 -1.68
C LEU A 15 36.96 -7.26 -0.31
N LEU A 16 37.72 -7.36 0.78
CA LEU A 16 37.17 -7.12 2.12
C LEU A 16 36.71 -5.67 2.26
N GLY A 17 37.50 -4.72 1.74
CA GLY A 17 37.17 -3.30 1.73
C GLY A 17 35.89 -3.00 0.95
N THR A 18 35.69 -3.61 -0.22
CA THR A 18 34.46 -3.40 -1.01
C THR A 18 33.24 -4.03 -0.34
N ILE A 19 33.37 -5.19 0.31
CA ILE A 19 32.29 -5.81 1.08
C ILE A 19 31.87 -4.92 2.25
N ILE A 20 32.82 -4.38 3.02
CA ILE A 20 32.53 -3.47 4.14
C ILE A 20 31.87 -2.18 3.66
N PHE A 21 32.35 -1.62 2.55
CA PHE A 21 31.77 -0.43 1.94
C PHE A 21 30.33 -0.66 1.45
N MET A 22 30.07 -1.79 0.79
CA MET A 22 28.72 -2.17 0.39
C MET A 22 27.82 -2.41 1.59
N TYR A 23 28.30 -3.11 2.62
CA TYR A 23 27.52 -3.36 3.83
C TYR A 23 27.08 -2.07 4.53
N ASN A 24 27.98 -1.09 4.67
CA ASN A 24 27.67 0.19 5.32
C ASN A 24 26.74 1.09 4.47
N ASN A 25 26.77 0.99 3.14
CA ASN A 25 25.88 1.75 2.28
C ASN A 25 24.49 1.10 2.11
N TYR A 26 24.41 -0.23 2.13
CA TYR A 26 23.14 -0.96 1.94
C TYR A 26 22.38 -1.19 3.25
N PHE A 27 23.08 -1.33 4.38
CA PHE A 27 22.46 -1.50 5.69
C PHE A 27 22.69 -0.25 6.54
N PRO A 28 21.73 0.70 6.56
CA PRO A 28 21.87 1.90 7.37
C PRO A 28 22.04 1.52 8.84
N ASN A 29 22.94 2.25 9.50
CA ASN A 29 23.35 1.99 10.87
C ASN A 29 22.12 1.92 11.79
N LYS A 30 22.01 0.88 12.64
CA LYS A 30 20.81 0.59 13.45
C LYS A 30 20.39 1.79 14.32
N LYS A 31 21.34 2.66 14.69
CA LYS A 31 21.11 3.91 15.42
C LYS A 31 20.36 4.97 14.61
N ASP A 32 20.58 5.06 13.29
CA ASP A 32 19.89 6.01 12.42
C ASP A 32 18.46 5.58 12.13
N ILE A 33 18.20 4.26 12.06
CA ILE A 33 16.85 3.69 11.95
C ILE A 33 16.01 4.05 13.19
N VAL A 34 16.56 3.83 14.39
CA VAL A 34 15.87 4.15 15.66
C VAL A 34 15.64 5.66 15.81
N LYS A 35 16.62 6.48 15.42
CA LYS A 35 16.49 7.95 15.49
C LYS A 35 15.42 8.46 14.51
N LYS A 36 15.34 7.88 13.32
CA LYS A 36 14.31 8.18 12.32
C LYS A 36 12.92 7.72 12.78
N GLU A 37 12.80 6.54 13.41
CA GLU A 37 11.54 6.09 14.04
C GLU A 37 11.08 6.99 15.19
N ILE A 38 12.01 7.50 16.01
CA ILE A 38 11.68 8.42 17.11
C ILE A 38 11.20 9.77 16.57
N ILE A 39 11.84 10.31 15.52
CA ILE A 39 11.42 11.57 14.88
C ILE A 39 10.05 11.41 14.23
N VAL A 40 9.82 10.32 13.50
CA VAL A 40 8.50 9.99 12.91
C VAL A 40 7.43 9.84 14.00
N ARG A 41 7.73 9.16 15.12
CA ARG A 41 6.79 9.06 16.25
C ARG A 41 6.49 10.41 16.90
N LYS A 42 7.46 11.34 16.92
CA LYS A 42 7.27 12.68 17.50
C LYS A 42 6.44 13.57 16.58
N GLU A 43 6.67 13.50 15.26
CA GLU A 43 5.83 14.19 14.25
C GLU A 43 4.40 13.64 14.21
N ILE A 44 4.20 12.34 14.39
CA ILE A 44 2.85 11.74 14.50
C ILE A 44 2.12 12.28 15.74
N LYS A 45 2.80 12.40 16.88
CA LYS A 45 2.21 12.86 18.14
C LYS A 45 1.79 14.34 18.11
N ASP A 46 2.49 15.17 17.35
CA ASP A 46 2.17 16.60 17.21
C ASP A 46 1.11 16.87 16.11
N ASN A 47 0.94 15.96 15.14
CA ASN A 47 -0.14 15.99 14.13
C ASN A 47 -1.45 15.30 14.56
N ASP A 48 -1.49 14.66 15.73
CA ASP A 48 -2.67 13.99 16.29
C ASP A 48 -3.87 14.93 16.59
N SER A 49 -3.75 16.23 16.33
CA SER A 49 -4.85 17.18 16.56
C SER A 49 -5.98 17.10 15.53
N ILE A 50 -5.80 16.43 14.38
CA ILE A 50 -6.91 16.07 13.46
C ILE A 50 -6.65 14.70 12.84
N ILE A 51 -6.72 13.63 13.65
CA ILE A 51 -6.79 12.27 13.08
C ILE A 51 -8.20 12.06 12.52
N ASP A 52 -8.31 11.87 11.21
CA ASP A 52 -9.57 11.46 10.58
C ASP A 52 -9.90 10.02 10.99
N LYS A 53 -10.79 9.88 11.97
CA LYS A 53 -11.24 8.57 12.47
C LYS A 53 -12.06 7.78 11.44
N THR A 54 -12.46 8.42 10.33
CA THR A 54 -13.16 7.77 9.23
C THR A 54 -12.21 7.27 8.15
N ASP A 55 -10.92 7.60 8.22
CA ASP A 55 -9.90 7.08 7.31
C ASP A 55 -9.87 5.53 7.39
N PRO A 56 -10.14 4.80 6.29
CA PRO A 56 -10.14 3.35 6.28
C PRO A 56 -8.84 2.71 6.82
N ILE A 57 -7.70 3.37 6.63
CA ILE A 57 -6.40 2.88 7.13
C ILE A 57 -6.33 3.04 8.65
N TYR A 58 -6.82 4.17 9.18
CA TYR A 58 -6.94 4.38 10.61
C TYR A 58 -7.92 3.38 11.23
N VAL A 59 -9.08 3.19 10.61
CA VAL A 59 -10.10 2.22 11.02
C VAL A 59 -9.48 0.82 11.12
N TYR A 60 -8.78 0.37 10.07
CA TYR A 60 -8.04 -0.91 10.09
C TYR A 60 -7.05 -1.01 11.23
N ARG A 61 -6.19 -0.01 11.42
CA ARG A 61 -5.14 -0.02 12.46
C ARG A 61 -5.71 0.05 13.88
N SER A 62 -6.90 0.64 14.04
CA SER A 62 -7.58 0.76 15.34
C SER A 62 -8.46 -0.44 15.68
N GLN A 63 -8.80 -1.28 14.69
CA GLN A 63 -9.62 -2.46 14.88
C GLN A 63 -8.86 -3.50 15.70
N LYS A 64 -9.50 -3.97 16.78
CA LYS A 64 -9.03 -5.13 17.52
C LYS A 64 -9.64 -6.38 16.92
N PHE A 65 -8.80 -7.34 16.56
CA PHE A 65 -9.24 -8.64 16.06
C PHE A 65 -9.22 -9.65 17.20
N SER A 66 -10.20 -10.56 17.22
CA SER A 66 -10.35 -11.55 18.29
C SER A 66 -9.11 -12.45 18.43
N CYS A 67 -8.35 -12.56 17.34
CA CYS A 67 -7.14 -13.34 17.25
C CYS A 67 -5.85 -12.61 17.65
N ASP A 68 -5.88 -11.29 17.86
CA ASP A 68 -4.69 -10.51 18.26
C ASP A 68 -4.15 -10.91 19.65
N THR A 69 -4.96 -11.62 20.43
CA THR A 69 -4.61 -12.11 21.78
C THR A 69 -4.18 -13.57 21.81
N ASN A 70 -4.39 -14.37 20.75
CA ASN A 70 -4.28 -15.84 20.79
C ASN A 70 -3.69 -16.50 19.52
N ALA A 71 -2.79 -15.83 18.78
CA ALA A 71 -2.17 -16.37 17.55
C ALA A 71 -1.01 -17.36 17.79
N GLY A 72 -1.05 -18.21 18.83
CA GLY A 72 0.07 -19.07 19.21
C GLY A 72 0.33 -20.28 18.30
N SER A 73 -0.59 -20.61 17.38
CA SER A 73 -0.45 -21.72 16.44
C SER A 73 -0.54 -21.26 14.98
N SER A 74 0.03 -22.03 14.05
CA SER A 74 -0.01 -21.72 12.61
C SER A 74 -1.43 -21.69 12.04
N ILE A 75 -2.32 -22.54 12.56
CA ILE A 75 -3.76 -22.54 12.23
C ILE A 75 -4.42 -21.26 12.79
N GLY A 76 -4.14 -20.91 14.04
CA GLY A 76 -4.66 -19.69 14.66
C GLY A 76 -4.23 -18.43 13.90
N TYR A 77 -2.95 -18.37 13.47
CA TYR A 77 -2.42 -17.30 12.64
C TYR A 77 -3.11 -17.23 11.26
N SER A 78 -3.33 -18.36 10.59
CA SER A 78 -3.99 -18.39 9.29
C SER A 78 -5.46 -17.94 9.36
N LEU A 79 -6.20 -18.36 10.40
CA LEU A 79 -7.57 -17.89 10.65
C LEU A 79 -7.60 -16.40 10.99
N CYS A 80 -6.64 -15.93 11.79
CA CYS A 80 -6.53 -14.54 12.18
C CYS A 80 -6.33 -13.60 10.99
N SER A 81 -5.32 -13.91 10.17
CA SER A 81 -5.00 -13.15 8.97
C SER A 81 -6.16 -13.20 7.96
N MET A 82 -6.91 -14.31 7.88
CA MET A 82 -8.13 -14.37 7.06
C MET A 82 -9.23 -13.42 7.56
N GLU A 83 -9.46 -13.31 8.87
CA GLU A 83 -10.40 -12.35 9.44
C GLU A 83 -9.99 -10.90 9.09
N LYS A 84 -8.70 -10.58 9.27
CA LYS A 84 -8.13 -9.29 8.93
C LYS A 84 -8.27 -8.97 7.44
N LEU A 85 -8.00 -9.95 6.57
CA LEU A 85 -8.13 -9.81 5.12
C LEU A 85 -9.58 -9.49 4.72
N ARG A 86 -10.55 -10.24 5.25
CA ARG A 86 -11.98 -9.98 4.99
C ARG A 86 -12.40 -8.58 5.47
N PHE A 87 -11.88 -8.14 6.61
CA PHE A 87 -12.18 -6.81 7.12
C PHE A 87 -11.61 -5.71 6.22
N ILE A 88 -10.35 -5.81 5.80
CA ILE A 88 -9.75 -4.80 4.92
C ILE A 88 -10.37 -4.81 3.51
N ASP A 89 -10.83 -5.97 3.02
CA ASP A 89 -11.59 -6.05 1.78
C ASP A 89 -12.93 -5.31 1.84
N ASN A 90 -13.63 -5.39 2.97
CA ASN A 90 -14.85 -4.61 3.18
C ASN A 90 -14.56 -3.09 3.16
N LEU A 91 -13.45 -2.68 3.76
CA LEU A 91 -13.00 -1.28 3.72
C LEU A 91 -12.67 -0.83 2.30
N LEU A 92 -11.91 -1.63 1.54
CA LEU A 92 -11.61 -1.35 0.13
C LEU A 92 -12.89 -1.19 -0.69
N ASN A 93 -13.85 -2.10 -0.54
CA ASN A 93 -15.14 -2.03 -1.25
C ASN A 93 -15.90 -0.75 -0.91
N GLY A 94 -15.88 -0.34 0.36
CA GLY A 94 -16.46 0.93 0.80
C GLY A 94 -15.81 2.14 0.11
N VAL A 95 -14.47 2.16 0.05
CA VAL A 95 -13.68 3.23 -0.59
C VAL A 95 -13.95 3.30 -2.09
N VAL A 96 -13.93 2.16 -2.79
CA VAL A 96 -14.23 2.07 -4.22
C VAL A 96 -15.64 2.58 -4.51
N LYS A 97 -16.63 2.14 -3.74
CA LYS A 97 -18.03 2.58 -3.89
C LYS A 97 -18.20 4.07 -3.65
N HIS A 98 -17.56 4.59 -2.59
CA HIS A 98 -17.58 6.02 -2.28
C HIS A 98 -16.99 6.82 -3.44
N ARG A 99 -15.82 6.40 -3.95
CA ARG A 99 -15.15 7.08 -5.06
C ARG A 99 -15.95 7.10 -6.35
N LEU A 100 -16.64 6.00 -6.68
CA LEU A 100 -17.54 5.95 -7.83
C LEU A 100 -18.72 6.91 -7.68
N LYS A 101 -19.29 6.99 -6.47
CA LYS A 101 -20.38 7.91 -6.15
C LYS A 101 -19.93 9.37 -6.31
N GLU A 102 -18.73 9.71 -5.85
CA GLU A 102 -18.15 11.04 -6.06
C GLU A 102 -18.12 11.39 -7.55
N PHE A 103 -17.53 10.52 -8.39
CA PHE A 103 -17.50 10.74 -9.84
C PHE A 103 -18.89 10.98 -10.44
N ASP A 104 -19.90 10.21 -10.02
CA ASP A 104 -21.28 10.38 -10.48
C ASP A 104 -21.87 11.73 -10.08
N GLU A 105 -21.62 12.19 -8.87
CA GLU A 105 -22.04 13.53 -8.41
C GLU A 105 -21.34 14.65 -9.18
N TYR A 106 -20.05 14.52 -9.49
CA TYR A 106 -19.33 15.51 -10.30
C TYR A 106 -19.80 15.54 -11.76
N ILE A 107 -20.01 14.37 -12.38
CA ILE A 107 -20.55 14.27 -13.73
C ILE A 107 -21.95 14.89 -13.79
N LYS A 108 -22.80 14.63 -12.79
CA LYS A 108 -24.14 15.23 -12.70
C LYS A 108 -24.06 16.76 -12.62
N ARG A 109 -23.25 17.30 -11.70
CA ARG A 109 -23.06 18.75 -11.54
C ARG A 109 -22.56 19.42 -12.82
N ASN A 110 -21.57 18.83 -13.49
CA ASN A 110 -21.03 19.38 -14.72
C ASN A 110 -22.03 19.33 -15.88
N LYS A 111 -22.84 18.27 -15.99
CA LYS A 111 -23.96 18.21 -16.96
C LYS A 111 -24.95 19.35 -16.74
N GLU A 112 -25.35 19.60 -15.50
CA GLU A 112 -26.24 20.72 -15.16
C GLU A 112 -25.61 22.08 -15.49
N GLY A 113 -24.30 22.24 -15.25
CA GLY A 113 -23.54 23.44 -15.59
C GLY A 113 -23.49 23.72 -17.10
N VAL A 114 -23.26 22.68 -17.91
CA VAL A 114 -23.30 22.77 -19.39
C VAL A 114 -24.67 23.23 -19.88
N LEU A 115 -25.76 22.72 -19.30
CA LEU A 115 -27.13 23.07 -19.70
C LEU A 115 -27.52 24.51 -19.32
N LYS A 116 -26.99 25.04 -18.22
CA LYS A 116 -27.35 26.36 -17.68
C LYS A 116 -26.52 27.51 -18.26
N ALA A 117 -25.30 27.26 -18.71
CA ALA A 117 -24.38 28.32 -19.15
C ALA A 117 -24.17 28.33 -20.67
N LYS A 118 -24.64 29.39 -21.36
CA LYS A 118 -24.33 29.61 -22.78
C LYS A 118 -22.82 29.83 -22.97
N GLY A 119 -22.19 29.01 -23.82
CA GLY A 119 -20.78 29.18 -24.23
C GLY A 119 -19.72 28.66 -23.26
N ASN A 120 -20.08 27.77 -22.31
CA ASN A 120 -19.17 27.40 -21.23
C ASN A 120 -18.28 26.19 -21.56
N SER A 121 -17.15 26.45 -22.23
CA SER A 121 -16.12 25.45 -22.56
C SER A 121 -15.50 24.78 -21.32
N TYR A 122 -15.53 25.44 -20.17
CA TYR A 122 -15.02 24.91 -18.91
C TYR A 122 -15.83 23.72 -18.42
N PHE A 123 -17.16 23.86 -18.27
CA PHE A 123 -18.00 22.74 -17.82
C PHE A 123 -18.01 21.58 -18.82
N VAL A 124 -17.91 21.86 -20.12
CA VAL A 124 -17.76 20.82 -21.15
C VAL A 124 -16.44 20.06 -20.96
N ASN A 125 -15.34 20.75 -20.73
CA ASN A 125 -14.04 20.12 -20.50
C ASN A 125 -14.00 19.33 -19.19
N CYS A 126 -14.47 19.90 -18.08
CA CYS A 126 -14.54 19.19 -16.79
C CYS A 126 -15.49 18.00 -16.85
N LEU A 127 -16.61 18.06 -17.59
CA LEU A 127 -17.48 16.91 -17.82
C LEU A 127 -16.71 15.78 -18.52
N ARG A 128 -15.99 16.09 -19.59
CA ARG A 128 -15.16 15.12 -20.33
C ARG A 128 -14.09 14.50 -19.42
N ILE A 129 -13.39 15.32 -18.62
CA ILE A 129 -12.36 14.86 -17.69
C ILE A 129 -12.95 13.92 -16.64
N ASN A 130 -14.08 14.27 -16.03
CA ASN A 130 -14.67 13.46 -14.97
C ASN A 130 -15.25 12.13 -15.49
N ILE A 131 -15.83 12.11 -16.70
CA ILE A 131 -16.24 10.86 -17.37
C ILE A 131 -15.01 9.96 -17.62
N ALA A 132 -13.96 10.51 -18.25
CA ALA A 132 -12.75 9.76 -18.53
C ALA A 132 -12.05 9.27 -17.24
N SER A 133 -12.06 10.08 -16.18
CA SER A 133 -11.50 9.72 -14.88
C SER A 133 -12.27 8.55 -14.23
N LYS A 134 -13.60 8.55 -14.32
CA LYS A 134 -14.42 7.43 -13.85
C LYS A 134 -14.12 6.15 -14.61
N GLU A 135 -14.08 6.20 -15.94
CA GLU A 135 -13.78 5.04 -16.79
C GLU A 135 -12.38 4.49 -16.51
N ASN A 136 -11.38 5.36 -16.41
CA ASN A 136 -10.02 4.99 -16.08
C ASN A 136 -9.91 4.39 -14.67
N PHE A 137 -10.65 4.92 -13.71
CA PHE A 137 -10.71 4.36 -12.35
C PHE A 137 -11.27 2.93 -12.36
N VAL A 138 -12.41 2.71 -13.03
CA VAL A 138 -13.02 1.38 -13.16
C VAL A 138 -12.06 0.40 -13.83
N ARG A 139 -11.41 0.81 -14.94
CA ARG A 139 -10.43 -0.02 -15.64
C ARG A 139 -9.22 -0.34 -14.74
N SER A 140 -8.67 0.66 -14.06
CA SER A 140 -7.56 0.49 -13.13
C SER A 140 -7.92 -0.47 -11.99
N GLN A 141 -9.15 -0.39 -11.47
CA GLN A 141 -9.61 -1.28 -10.40
C GLN A 141 -9.68 -2.73 -10.87
N LYS A 142 -10.23 -2.98 -12.07
CA LYS A 142 -10.27 -4.32 -12.66
C LYS A 142 -8.87 -4.91 -12.87
N VAL A 143 -7.95 -4.14 -13.46
CA VAL A 143 -6.56 -4.59 -13.64
C VAL A 143 -5.88 -4.85 -12.31
N TRP A 144 -6.14 -4.03 -11.29
CA TRP A 144 -5.59 -4.24 -9.95
C TRP A 144 -6.11 -5.54 -9.31
N GLU A 145 -7.38 -5.89 -9.51
CA GLU A 145 -7.98 -7.15 -9.03
C GLU A 145 -7.32 -8.36 -9.71
N GLU A 146 -7.08 -8.30 -11.01
CA GLU A 146 -6.33 -9.34 -11.74
C GLU A 146 -4.89 -9.48 -11.19
N MET A 147 -4.20 -8.36 -10.96
CA MET A 147 -2.85 -8.36 -10.36
C MET A 147 -2.83 -8.85 -8.92
N ARG A 148 -3.90 -8.65 -8.14
CA ARG A 148 -4.00 -9.15 -6.76
C ARG A 148 -3.95 -10.67 -6.73
N VAL A 149 -4.65 -11.34 -7.64
CA VAL A 149 -4.64 -12.81 -7.75
C VAL A 149 -3.23 -13.30 -8.02
N LEU A 150 -2.56 -12.72 -9.02
CA LEU A 150 -1.17 -13.08 -9.37
C LEU A 150 -0.20 -12.85 -8.20
N ASN A 151 -0.34 -11.74 -7.49
CA ASN A 151 0.48 -11.43 -6.31
C ASN A 151 0.25 -12.46 -5.18
N SER A 152 -1.00 -12.88 -4.95
CA SER A 152 -1.33 -13.91 -3.96
C SER A 152 -0.70 -15.26 -4.32
N GLU A 153 -0.81 -15.66 -5.60
CA GLU A 153 -0.18 -16.89 -6.12
C GLU A 153 1.36 -16.85 -5.97
N GLU A 154 2.00 -15.72 -6.29
CA GLU A 154 3.44 -15.56 -6.16
C GLU A 154 3.91 -15.71 -4.70
N ILE A 155 3.19 -15.09 -3.75
CA ILE A 155 3.50 -15.25 -2.31
C ILE A 155 3.31 -16.70 -1.87
N HIS A 156 2.22 -17.33 -2.32
CA HIS A 156 1.92 -18.71 -2.00
C HIS A 156 3.03 -19.66 -2.45
N LEU A 157 3.52 -19.51 -3.69
CA LEU A 157 4.64 -20.28 -4.21
C LEU A 157 5.91 -20.11 -3.36
N GLY A 158 6.12 -18.93 -2.78
CA GLY A 158 7.26 -18.65 -1.90
C GLY A 158 7.17 -19.31 -0.52
N CYS A 159 5.98 -19.71 -0.06
CA CYS A 159 5.77 -20.35 1.23
C CYS A 159 5.24 -21.79 1.17
N ASP A 160 5.12 -22.36 -0.04
CA ASP A 160 4.51 -23.66 -0.27
C ASP A 160 5.13 -24.78 0.61
N GLY A 161 4.29 -25.68 1.11
CA GLY A 161 4.65 -26.70 2.09
C GLY A 161 4.79 -26.22 3.54
N GLY A 162 4.76 -24.90 3.80
CA GLY A 162 4.78 -24.32 5.14
C GLY A 162 3.40 -24.35 5.83
N SER A 163 3.34 -24.81 7.08
CA SER A 163 2.08 -24.88 7.86
C SER A 163 1.43 -23.52 8.16
N ALA A 164 2.16 -22.42 7.96
CA ALA A 164 1.68 -21.04 8.11
C ALA A 164 1.49 -20.31 6.77
N CYS A 165 1.63 -21.00 5.63
CA CYS A 165 1.65 -20.36 4.30
C CYS A 165 0.35 -19.61 3.98
N GLY A 166 -0.81 -20.15 4.40
CA GLY A 166 -2.08 -19.44 4.26
C GLY A 166 -2.08 -18.08 4.97
N GLY A 167 -1.51 -18.01 6.19
CA GLY A 167 -1.40 -16.74 6.91
C GLY A 167 -0.41 -15.75 6.30
N ILE A 168 0.73 -16.25 5.81
CA ILE A 168 1.72 -15.42 5.10
C ILE A 168 1.10 -14.81 3.83
N THR A 169 0.35 -15.62 3.08
CA THR A 169 -0.35 -15.19 1.86
C THR A 169 -1.36 -14.09 2.20
N ASN A 170 -2.19 -14.32 3.22
CA ASN A 170 -3.18 -13.34 3.69
C ASN A 170 -2.53 -12.01 4.14
N ASP A 171 -1.41 -12.05 4.87
CA ASP A 171 -0.71 -10.83 5.31
C ASP A 171 -0.14 -10.04 4.12
N GLY A 172 0.39 -10.73 3.11
CA GLY A 172 0.81 -10.11 1.87
C GLY A 172 -0.35 -9.48 1.11
N GLU A 173 -1.50 -10.15 1.03
CA GLU A 173 -2.71 -9.57 0.45
C GLU A 173 -3.22 -8.35 1.23
N ILE A 174 -3.24 -8.40 2.56
CA ILE A 174 -3.64 -7.27 3.42
C ILE A 174 -2.81 -6.03 3.07
N LYS A 175 -1.49 -6.19 2.95
CA LYS A 175 -0.59 -5.10 2.58
C LYS A 175 -0.94 -4.55 1.19
N TYR A 176 -1.16 -5.43 0.22
CA TYR A 176 -1.52 -5.04 -1.14
C TYR A 176 -2.85 -4.28 -1.21
N VAL A 177 -3.84 -4.67 -0.40
CA VAL A 177 -5.13 -3.99 -0.27
C VAL A 177 -4.96 -2.61 0.39
N LEU A 178 -4.17 -2.50 1.46
CA LEU A 178 -3.91 -1.23 2.14
C LEU A 178 -3.26 -0.21 1.20
N GLU A 179 -2.27 -0.61 0.42
CA GLU A 179 -1.63 0.26 -0.58
C GLU A 179 -2.63 0.72 -1.65
N ARG A 180 -3.59 -0.13 -2.03
CA ARG A 180 -4.64 0.27 -2.96
C ARG A 180 -5.58 1.31 -2.35
N ILE A 181 -6.00 1.11 -1.10
CA ILE A 181 -6.83 2.08 -0.37
C ILE A 181 -6.13 3.45 -0.32
N GLU A 182 -4.83 3.49 -0.01
CA GLU A 182 -4.03 4.72 -0.03
C GLU A 182 -4.07 5.41 -1.40
N LYS A 183 -3.87 4.66 -2.47
CA LYS A 183 -3.87 5.19 -3.84
C LYS A 183 -5.23 5.74 -4.27
N ILE A 184 -6.35 5.10 -3.88
CA ILE A 184 -7.70 5.57 -4.26
C ILE A 184 -8.03 6.92 -3.61
N LYS A 185 -7.50 7.17 -2.40
CA LYS A 185 -7.70 8.45 -1.69
C LYS A 185 -7.00 9.63 -2.39
N VAL A 186 -5.95 9.38 -3.17
CA VAL A 186 -5.15 10.42 -3.82
C VAL A 186 -5.71 10.68 -5.23
N GLY A 187 -6.56 11.69 -5.35
CA GLY A 187 -7.02 12.21 -6.64
C GLY A 187 -8.20 13.15 -6.49
N GLY A 188 -8.13 14.33 -7.09
CA GLY A 188 -9.23 15.30 -7.12
C GLY A 188 -9.93 15.28 -8.49
N PRO A 189 -11.26 15.40 -8.54
CA PRO A 189 -11.99 15.64 -9.80
C PRO A 189 -11.79 17.07 -10.31
N CYS A 190 -12.15 17.30 -11.57
CA CYS A 190 -12.26 18.64 -12.15
C CYS A 190 -13.53 19.31 -11.61
N PHE A 191 -13.34 20.38 -10.85
CA PHE A 191 -14.42 21.24 -10.33
C PHE A 191 -14.86 22.25 -11.38
#